data_AF-A0A409Y1L4-F1
#
_entry.id   AF-A0A409Y1L4-F1
#
_cell.length_a   1.000
_cell.length_b   1.000
_cell.length_c   1.000
_cell.angle_alpha   90.00
_cell.angle_beta   90.00
_cell.angle_gamma   90.00
#
_symmetry.space_group_name_H-M   'P 1'
#
loop_
_entity.id
_entity.type
_entity.pdbx_description
1 polymer ?
#
loop_
_entity_poly.entity_id
_entity_poly.type
_entity_poly.pdbx_seq_one_letter_code
_entity_poly.pdbx_strand_id
1 'polypeptide(L)'
;MLKLPLTLVVSLFLAFREGSAIPSASSVGADLTLLFQNDLYWPSAAEHNGTILINKPLTNSEALASCAQLNEGLLPTHGPHFASDIKSLTSFLALKTTAPLQKFWVASEAKTAHQCTAVSLLGGVQSVSCESRLPAFCSQSAPYTRNVATDPSTQFHVQVQSKNLKIIG
;
A
#
# COMPACT_ATOMS: atom_id res chain seq x y z
N MET A 1 -15.48 -64.42 21.25
CA MET A 1 -15.11 -64.07 19.85
C MET A 1 -16.24 -63.23 19.29
N LEU A 2 -16.27 -61.92 19.57
CA LEU A 2 -15.72 -60.81 18.76
C LEU A 2 -16.45 -60.63 17.42
N LYS A 3 -17.13 -59.48 17.27
CA LYS A 3 -17.05 -58.58 16.12
C LYS A 3 -17.80 -57.27 16.45
N LEU A 4 -17.04 -56.23 16.77
CA LEU A 4 -17.50 -54.85 16.86
C LEU A 4 -17.38 -54.24 15.45
N PRO A 5 -18.40 -53.57 14.89
CA PRO A 5 -18.25 -52.90 13.61
C PRO A 5 -17.48 -51.59 13.81
N LEU A 6 -16.38 -51.46 13.06
CA LEU A 6 -15.56 -50.26 12.94
C LEU A 6 -16.30 -49.26 12.05
N THR A 7 -17.00 -48.30 12.65
CA THR A 7 -17.65 -47.21 11.90
C THR A 7 -16.57 -46.21 11.46
N LEU A 8 -16.29 -46.18 10.16
CA LEU A 8 -15.38 -45.24 9.52
C LEU A 8 -16.02 -43.84 9.50
N VAL A 9 -15.60 -42.94 10.39
CA VAL A 9 -16.00 -41.52 10.34
C VAL A 9 -15.13 -40.81 9.31
N VAL A 10 -15.70 -40.48 8.16
CA VAL A 10 -15.04 -39.67 7.13
C VAL A 10 -15.21 -38.20 7.49
N SER A 11 -14.15 -37.58 8.04
CA SER A 11 -14.11 -36.14 8.29
C SER A 11 -13.97 -35.38 6.98
N LEU A 12 -15.04 -34.71 6.55
CA LEU A 12 -15.05 -33.82 5.39
C LEU A 12 -14.39 -32.48 5.78
N PHE A 13 -13.09 -32.33 5.49
CA PHE A 13 -12.41 -31.04 5.62
C PHE A 13 -12.89 -30.10 4.51
N LEU A 14 -13.83 -29.22 4.84
CA LEU A 14 -14.14 -28.05 4.01
C LEU A 14 -12.93 -27.10 4.05
N ALA A 15 -12.12 -27.14 3.01
CA ALA A 15 -11.10 -26.13 2.77
C ALA A 15 -11.80 -24.81 2.45
N PHE A 16 -11.94 -23.94 3.45
CA PHE A 16 -12.26 -22.54 3.21
C PHE A 16 -11.10 -21.93 2.42
N ARG A 17 -11.30 -21.68 1.13
CA ARG A 17 -10.44 -20.77 0.39
C ARG A 17 -10.71 -19.39 0.96
N GLU A 18 -9.82 -18.92 1.84
CA GLU A 18 -9.66 -17.49 2.09
C GLU A 18 -9.25 -16.87 0.75
N GLY A 19 -10.24 -16.39 -0.01
CA GLY A 19 -9.95 -15.46 -1.08
C GLY A 19 -9.44 -14.20 -0.40
N SER A 20 -8.15 -13.89 -0.52
CA SER A 20 -7.65 -12.58 -0.13
C SER A 20 -8.54 -11.53 -0.78
N ALA A 21 -9.28 -10.78 0.03
CA ALA A 21 -10.09 -9.69 -0.46
C ALA A 21 -9.15 -8.77 -1.25
N ILE A 22 -9.54 -8.43 -2.49
CA ILE A 22 -8.76 -7.52 -3.32
C ILE A 22 -8.66 -6.19 -2.55
N PRO A 23 -7.44 -5.70 -2.24
CA PRO A 23 -7.30 -4.45 -1.54
C PRO A 23 -8.01 -3.32 -2.27
N SER A 24 -8.69 -2.45 -1.52
CA SER A 24 -9.45 -1.34 -2.10
C SER A 24 -9.43 -0.13 -1.18
N ALA A 25 -9.79 1.05 -1.71
CA ALA A 25 -10.00 2.23 -0.88
C ALA A 25 -11.02 1.97 0.25
N SER A 26 -12.02 1.12 -0.02
CA SER A 26 -13.01 0.72 0.98
C SER A 26 -12.44 -0.15 2.09
N SER A 27 -11.41 -0.98 1.84
CA SER A 27 -10.82 -1.81 2.90
C SER A 27 -10.13 -0.95 3.96
N VAL A 28 -9.39 0.08 3.53
CA VAL A 28 -8.72 1.03 4.46
C VAL A 28 -9.65 2.15 4.97
N GLY A 29 -10.86 2.28 4.40
CA GLY A 29 -11.82 3.32 4.76
C GLY A 29 -11.31 4.73 4.48
N ALA A 30 -10.57 4.92 3.38
CA ALA A 30 -9.95 6.19 3.00
C ALA A 30 -9.71 6.25 1.48
N ASP A 31 -9.64 7.47 0.94
CA ASP A 31 -9.19 7.69 -0.42
C ASP A 31 -7.70 7.34 -0.56
N LEU A 32 -7.37 6.69 -1.68
CA LEU A 32 -6.02 6.30 -2.05
C LEU A 32 -5.52 7.20 -3.18
N THR A 33 -4.35 7.80 -2.99
CA THR A 33 -3.65 8.52 -4.06
C THR A 33 -2.35 7.81 -4.40
N LEU A 34 -2.19 7.37 -5.64
CA LEU A 34 -0.95 6.80 -6.14
C LEU A 34 -0.03 7.93 -6.57
N LEU A 35 1.17 7.99 -5.98
CA LEU A 35 2.15 9.03 -6.21
C LEU A 35 3.43 8.40 -6.75
N PHE A 36 3.92 8.89 -7.88
CA PHE A 36 5.16 8.42 -8.51
C PHE A 36 5.92 9.60 -9.11
N GLN A 37 7.25 9.50 -9.14
CA GLN A 37 8.07 10.48 -9.83
C GLN A 37 7.88 10.31 -11.35
N ASN A 38 7.62 11.42 -12.04
CA ASN A 38 7.49 11.46 -13.49
C ASN A 38 8.38 12.58 -14.04
N ASP A 39 9.69 12.33 -14.06
CA ASP A 39 10.70 13.22 -14.65
C ASP A 39 10.89 12.99 -16.16
N LEU A 40 10.04 12.15 -16.77
CA LEU A 40 10.12 11.73 -18.16
C LEU A 40 11.45 11.04 -18.53
N TYR A 41 12.25 10.56 -17.58
CA TYR A 41 13.48 9.80 -17.85
C TYR A 41 13.26 8.30 -17.58
N TRP A 42 12.64 7.63 -18.55
CA TRP A 42 12.30 6.21 -18.50
C TRP A 42 13.47 5.24 -18.20
N PRO A 43 14.74 5.52 -18.54
CA PRO A 43 15.82 4.58 -18.24
C PRO A 43 16.09 4.38 -16.74
N SER A 44 15.83 5.38 -15.87
CA SER A 44 15.98 5.23 -14.42
C SER A 44 14.66 5.03 -13.68
N ALA A 45 13.51 5.04 -14.37
CA ALA A 45 12.20 4.99 -13.73
C ALA A 45 12.01 3.79 -12.78
N ALA A 46 12.64 2.64 -13.07
CA ALA A 46 12.60 1.46 -12.22
C ALA A 46 13.45 1.57 -10.94
N GLU A 47 14.33 2.56 -10.84
CA GLU A 47 15.14 2.84 -9.65
C GLU A 47 14.41 3.74 -8.64
N HIS A 48 13.35 4.43 -9.08
CA HIS A 48 12.56 5.34 -8.26
C HIS A 48 11.36 4.62 -7.63
N ASN A 49 11.05 4.98 -6.38
CA ASN A 49 9.94 4.37 -5.65
C ASN A 49 8.72 5.29 -5.66
N GLY A 50 7.58 4.72 -6.06
CA GLY A 50 6.28 5.33 -5.82
C GLY A 50 5.80 5.11 -4.38
N THR A 51 4.71 5.77 -4.02
CA THR A 51 4.03 5.57 -2.74
C THR A 51 2.52 5.65 -2.91
N ILE A 52 1.81 4.93 -2.06
CA ILE A 52 0.36 5.04 -1.92
C ILE A 52 0.07 5.95 -0.73
N LEU A 53 -0.56 7.09 -0.96
CA LEU A 53 -0.98 8.01 0.07
C LEU A 53 -2.38 7.63 0.56
N ILE A 54 -2.47 7.33 1.85
CA ILE A 54 -3.72 7.24 2.61
C ILE A 54 -3.99 8.61 3.22
N ASN A 55 -4.99 9.34 2.71
CA ASN A 55 -5.25 10.72 3.12
C ASN A 55 -5.86 10.87 4.52
N LYS A 56 -6.42 9.80 5.08
CA LYS A 56 -7.04 9.79 6.40
C LYS A 56 -5.99 9.95 7.51
N PRO A 57 -6.18 10.86 8.49
CA PRO A 57 -5.30 10.95 9.65
C PRO A 57 -5.41 9.73 10.58
N LEU A 58 -4.29 9.05 10.79
CA LEU A 58 -4.17 7.80 11.56
C LEU A 58 -3.05 7.91 12.59
N THR A 59 -3.11 7.14 13.68
CA THR A 59 -1.91 6.89 14.51
C THR A 59 -0.90 6.04 13.72
N ASN A 60 0.35 5.95 14.19
CA ASN A 60 1.34 5.15 13.47
C ASN A 60 0.95 3.66 13.38
N SER A 61 0.39 3.10 14.46
CA SER A 61 -0.09 1.71 14.46
C SER A 61 -1.29 1.50 13.53
N GLU A 62 -2.23 2.45 13.50
CA GLU A 62 -3.36 2.43 12.56
C GLU A 62 -2.86 2.52 11.09
N ALA A 63 -1.84 3.34 10.84
CA ALA A 63 -1.23 3.49 9.51
C ALA A 63 -0.53 2.20 9.05
N LEU A 64 0.23 1.54 9.93
CA LEU A 64 0.83 0.23 9.66
C LEU A 64 -0.22 -0.81 9.28
N ALA A 65 -1.31 -0.89 10.06
CA ALA A 65 -2.42 -1.80 9.78
C ALA A 65 -3.09 -1.48 8.44
N SER A 66 -3.26 -0.19 8.12
CA SER A 66 -3.89 0.25 6.87
C SER A 66 -3.02 -0.07 5.65
N CYS A 67 -1.70 0.16 5.71
CA CYS A 67 -0.81 -0.26 4.63
C CYS A 67 -0.81 -1.79 4.45
N ALA A 68 -0.84 -2.55 5.55
CA ALA A 68 -0.89 -4.02 5.48
C ALA A 68 -2.15 -4.54 4.78
N GLN A 69 -3.30 -3.85 4.93
CA GLN A 69 -4.52 -4.17 4.17
C GLN A 69 -4.37 -3.93 2.66
N LEU A 70 -3.42 -3.09 2.25
CA LEU A 70 -3.02 -2.89 0.85
C LEU A 70 -1.96 -3.90 0.38
N ASN A 71 -1.59 -4.86 1.23
CA ASN A 71 -0.46 -5.75 1.03
C ASN A 71 0.87 -4.98 0.88
N GLU A 72 0.97 -3.83 1.57
CA GLU A 72 2.12 -2.92 1.55
C GLU A 72 2.59 -2.62 2.99
N GLY A 73 3.80 -2.07 3.13
CA GLY A 73 4.31 -1.53 4.38
C GLY A 73 4.20 0.00 4.42
N LEU A 74 4.69 0.63 5.49
CA LEU A 74 4.99 2.06 5.44
C LEU A 74 6.19 2.30 4.50
N LEU A 75 6.21 3.44 3.82
CA LEU A 75 7.26 3.80 2.86
C LEU A 75 8.63 3.83 3.55
N PRO A 76 9.61 3.03 3.10
CA PRO A 76 10.97 3.08 3.65
C PRO A 76 11.67 4.42 3.42
N THR A 77 12.49 4.86 4.37
CA THR A 77 13.24 6.12 4.30
C THR A 77 14.68 5.96 3.85
N HIS A 78 15.05 4.79 3.34
CA HIS A 78 16.39 4.46 2.88
C HIS A 78 16.42 4.27 1.36
N GLY A 79 17.63 4.31 0.79
CA GLY A 79 17.87 4.13 -0.64
C GLY A 79 18.41 5.39 -1.31
N PRO A 80 19.08 5.24 -2.47
CA PRO A 80 19.80 6.33 -3.12
C PRO A 80 18.87 7.46 -3.60
N HIS A 81 17.63 7.12 -3.98
CA HIS A 81 16.67 8.04 -4.58
C HIS A 81 15.59 8.54 -3.63
N PHE A 82 15.54 8.06 -2.37
CA PHE A 82 14.49 8.44 -1.43
C PHE A 82 14.36 9.96 -1.26
N ALA A 83 15.49 10.67 -1.12
CA ALA A 83 15.50 12.11 -0.90
C ALA A 83 14.98 12.90 -2.12
N SER A 84 15.31 12.48 -3.35
CA SER A 84 14.79 13.10 -4.57
C SER A 84 13.32 12.79 -4.77
N ASP A 85 12.95 11.52 -4.59
CA ASP A 85 11.59 11.03 -4.81
C ASP A 85 10.64 11.74 -3.86
N ILE A 86 10.94 11.71 -2.55
CA ILE A 86 10.06 12.31 -1.55
C ILE A 86 9.91 13.81 -1.74
N LYS A 87 10.97 14.51 -2.17
CA LYS A 87 10.92 15.95 -2.46
C LYS A 87 9.98 16.23 -3.62
N SER A 88 10.07 15.48 -4.72
CA SER A 88 9.19 15.62 -5.88
C SER A 88 7.73 15.39 -5.48
N LEU A 89 7.47 14.32 -4.74
CA LEU A 89 6.14 13.94 -4.30
C LEU A 89 5.52 14.95 -3.34
N THR A 90 6.25 15.39 -2.31
CA THR A 90 5.72 16.39 -1.37
C THR A 90 5.57 17.76 -2.01
N SER A 91 6.40 18.12 -3.00
CA SER A 91 6.23 19.36 -3.76
C SER A 91 4.93 19.37 -4.55
N PHE A 92 4.55 18.24 -5.16
CA PHE A 92 3.23 18.11 -5.81
C PHE A 92 2.10 18.23 -4.78
N LEU A 93 2.20 17.56 -3.63
CA LEU A 93 1.19 17.63 -2.58
C LEU A 93 1.06 19.04 -1.99
N ALA A 94 2.14 19.81 -1.92
CA ALA A 94 2.12 21.19 -1.45
C ALA A 94 1.26 22.11 -2.32
N LEU A 95 1.09 21.78 -3.62
CA LEU A 95 0.17 22.49 -4.51
C LEU A 95 -1.31 22.15 -4.26
N LYS A 96 -1.58 21.06 -3.53
CA LYS A 96 -2.93 20.54 -3.28
C LYS A 96 -3.48 20.86 -1.90
N THR A 97 -2.63 21.31 -0.96
CA THR A 97 -3.03 21.55 0.43
C THR A 97 -2.75 22.99 0.87
N THR A 98 -3.57 23.49 1.78
CA THR A 98 -3.33 24.76 2.49
C THR A 98 -2.62 24.56 3.83
N ALA A 99 -2.24 23.32 4.18
CA ALA A 99 -1.56 22.97 5.43
C ALA A 99 -0.04 22.83 5.19
N PRO A 100 0.75 23.92 5.31
CA PRO A 100 2.19 23.90 4.98
C PRO A 100 3.03 23.03 5.91
N LEU A 101 2.48 22.68 7.09
CA LEU A 101 3.14 21.87 8.11
C LEU A 101 2.64 20.41 8.12
N GLN A 102 1.92 19.99 7.08
CA GLN A 102 1.44 18.61 6.97
C GLN A 102 2.61 17.63 7.05
N LYS A 103 2.41 16.55 7.80
CA LYS A 103 3.37 15.44 7.93
C LYS A 103 2.71 14.14 7.52
N PHE A 104 3.52 13.17 7.12
CA PHE A 104 3.07 11.87 6.62
C PHE A 104 3.86 10.76 7.29
N TRP A 105 3.18 9.72 7.76
CA TRP A 105 3.83 8.54 8.29
C TRP A 105 4.69 7.85 7.24
N VAL A 106 5.89 7.44 7.65
CA VAL A 106 6.83 6.62 6.87
C VAL A 106 7.39 5.53 7.78
N ALA A 107 8.10 4.55 7.21
CA ALA A 107 8.67 3.47 7.99
C ALA A 107 9.61 4.05 9.06
N SER A 108 9.45 3.57 10.29
CA SER A 108 10.25 4.07 11.40
C SER A 108 11.49 3.21 11.60
N GLU A 109 12.65 3.87 11.64
CA GLU A 109 13.89 3.30 12.18
C GLU A 109 13.95 3.55 13.70
N ALA A 110 12.91 3.12 14.41
CA ALA A 110 12.61 3.54 15.78
C ALA A 110 13.85 3.55 16.69
N LYS A 111 14.14 4.70 17.32
CA LYS A 111 15.18 4.82 18.37
C LYS A 111 14.62 4.53 19.77
N THR A 112 13.31 4.71 19.96
CA THR A 112 12.58 4.43 21.22
C THR A 112 11.12 4.03 20.93
N ALA A 113 10.46 3.35 21.87
CA ALA A 113 9.12 2.78 21.67
C ALA A 113 7.98 3.80 21.47
N HIS A 114 8.20 5.08 21.75
CA HIS A 114 7.17 6.13 21.69
C HIS A 114 7.40 7.16 20.58
N GLN A 115 8.49 7.03 19.83
CA GLN A 115 8.89 7.95 18.78
C GLN A 115 8.86 7.23 17.44
N CYS A 116 8.00 7.74 16.57
CA CYS A 116 7.80 7.23 15.22
C CYS A 116 8.31 8.26 14.21
N THR A 117 8.44 7.83 12.96
CA THR A 117 9.07 8.62 11.90
C THR A 117 8.03 9.16 10.94
N ALA A 118 8.12 10.45 10.61
CA ALA A 118 7.26 11.09 9.62
C ALA A 118 8.08 11.97 8.68
N VAL A 119 7.61 12.13 7.43
CA VAL A 119 8.13 13.12 6.50
C VAL A 119 7.27 14.38 6.54
N SER A 120 7.91 15.55 6.56
CA SER A 120 7.22 16.82 6.40
C SER A 120 6.94 17.15 4.94
N LEU A 121 5.86 17.87 4.66
CA LEU A 121 5.55 18.42 3.35
C LEU A 121 6.70 19.32 2.81
N LEU A 122 7.40 20.00 3.71
CA LEU A 122 8.61 20.78 3.39
C LEU A 122 9.84 19.89 3.06
N GLY A 123 9.66 18.58 3.06
CA GLY A 123 10.72 17.59 2.97
C GLY A 123 11.34 17.26 4.33
N GLY A 124 12.18 16.22 4.32
CA GLY A 124 12.94 15.79 5.48
C GLY A 124 12.17 14.86 6.42
N VAL A 125 12.95 13.99 7.07
CA VAL A 125 12.48 12.98 8.01
C VAL A 125 12.55 13.52 9.44
N GLN A 126 11.49 13.34 10.22
CA GLN A 126 11.36 13.86 11.58
C GLN A 126 10.86 12.79 12.54
N SER A 127 11.30 12.89 13.79
CA SER A 127 10.74 12.13 14.91
C SER A 127 9.47 12.82 15.40
N VAL A 128 8.39 12.06 15.59
CA VAL A 128 7.10 12.53 16.09
C VAL A 128 6.52 11.49 17.05
N SER A 129 5.63 11.93 17.95
CA SER A 129 4.88 10.99 18.82
C SER A 129 4.09 10.00 17.98
N CYS A 130 4.22 8.70 18.24
CA CYS A 130 3.49 7.64 17.54
C CYS A 130 1.95 7.78 17.62
N GLU A 131 1.46 8.50 18.63
CA GLU A 131 0.04 8.79 18.86
C GLU A 131 -0.47 9.99 18.04
N SER A 132 0.41 10.68 17.31
CA SER A 132 -0.01 11.77 16.41
C SER A 132 -0.95 11.22 15.35
N ARG A 133 -1.94 12.00 14.91
CA ARG A 133 -2.81 11.60 13.78
C ARG A 133 -2.33 12.26 12.50
N LEU A 134 -1.71 11.47 11.63
CA LEU A 134 -1.15 11.91 10.35
C LEU A 134 -1.63 10.99 9.21
N PRO A 135 -1.78 11.50 7.97
CA PRO A 135 -1.87 10.67 6.78
C PRO A 135 -0.61 9.81 6.62
N ALA A 136 -0.67 8.78 5.79
CA ALA A 136 0.40 7.79 5.66
C ALA A 136 0.87 7.61 4.22
N PHE A 137 2.19 7.46 4.05
CA PHE A 137 2.80 6.95 2.85
C PHE A 137 3.07 5.46 3.02
N CYS A 138 2.39 4.64 2.22
CA CYS A 138 2.66 3.22 2.11
C CYS A 138 3.68 2.97 0.99
N SER A 139 4.43 1.87 1.08
CA SER A 139 5.22 1.38 -0.05
C SER A 139 4.33 1.08 -1.25
N GLN A 140 4.95 0.99 -2.42
CA GLN A 140 4.30 0.50 -3.62
C GLN A 140 5.22 -0.54 -4.26
N SER A 141 4.95 -1.81 -3.99
CA SER A 141 5.72 -2.95 -4.48
C SER A 141 5.48 -3.25 -5.96
N ALA A 142 4.44 -2.64 -6.55
CA ALA A 142 4.13 -2.78 -7.97
C ALA A 142 5.31 -2.30 -8.83
N PRO A 143 5.90 -3.17 -9.68
CA PRO A 143 7.06 -2.81 -10.47
C PRO A 143 6.68 -1.77 -11.53
N TYR A 144 7.64 -0.90 -11.88
CA TYR A 144 7.48 -0.06 -13.05
C TYR A 144 7.45 -0.93 -14.32
N THR A 145 6.30 -0.95 -14.99
CA THR A 145 6.13 -1.61 -16.29
C THR A 145 5.91 -0.57 -17.38
N ARG A 146 6.64 -0.70 -18.49
CA ARG A 146 6.37 0.11 -19.69
C ARG A 146 4.97 -0.22 -20.22
N ASN A 147 4.33 0.75 -20.86
CA ASN A 147 3.00 0.61 -21.47
C ASN A 147 2.90 -0.51 -22.55
N VAL A 148 4.02 -1.02 -23.04
CA VAL A 148 4.09 -2.16 -23.98
C VAL A 148 4.19 -3.52 -23.28
N ALA A 149 4.42 -3.55 -21.97
CA ALA A 149 4.58 -4.77 -21.17
C ALA A 149 3.30 -5.06 -20.38
N THR A 150 2.21 -5.35 -21.09
CA THR A 150 0.96 -5.83 -20.47
C THR A 150 1.15 -7.28 -20.04
N ASP A 151 0.82 -7.61 -18.79
CA ASP A 151 0.77 -8.99 -18.30
C ASP A 151 -0.56 -9.63 -18.73
N PRO A 152 -0.57 -10.62 -19.65
CA PRO A 152 -1.80 -11.26 -20.14
C PRO A 152 -2.27 -12.39 -19.22
N SER A 153 -1.72 -12.50 -18.00
CA SER A 153 -2.07 -13.57 -17.07
C SER A 153 -3.54 -13.47 -16.66
N THR A 154 -4.27 -14.56 -16.91
CA THR A 154 -5.72 -14.65 -16.65
C THR A 154 -6.15 -14.35 -15.22
N GLN A 155 -5.24 -14.46 -14.24
CA GLN A 155 -5.47 -14.10 -12.84
C GLN A 155 -5.73 -12.60 -12.63
N PHE A 156 -5.29 -11.75 -13.55
CA PHE A 156 -5.48 -10.31 -13.51
C PHE A 156 -6.66 -9.83 -14.37
N HIS A 157 -7.32 -10.74 -15.09
CA HIS A 157 -8.49 -10.38 -15.90
C HIS A 157 -9.69 -10.06 -15.00
N VAL A 158 -10.34 -8.95 -15.28
CA VAL A 158 -11.60 -8.54 -14.67
C VAL A 158 -12.74 -8.89 -15.62
N GLN A 159 -13.75 -9.57 -15.10
CA GLN A 159 -14.98 -9.79 -15.83
C GLN A 159 -15.99 -8.71 -15.47
N VAL A 160 -16.40 -7.92 -16.45
CA VAL A 160 -17.44 -6.90 -16.33
C VAL A 160 -18.65 -7.27 -17.16
N GLN A 161 -19.84 -7.12 -16.57
CA GLN A 161 -21.12 -7.33 -17.23
C GLN A 161 -21.79 -5.98 -17.47
N SER A 162 -22.14 -5.69 -18.73
CA SER A 162 -22.97 -4.53 -19.09
C SER A 162 -24.16 -5.01 -19.91
N LYS A 163 -25.35 -5.00 -19.30
CA LYS A 163 -26.57 -5.60 -19.87
C LYS A 163 -26.32 -7.06 -20.28
N ASN A 164 -26.40 -7.37 -21.58
CA ASN A 164 -26.21 -8.71 -22.13
C ASN A 164 -24.77 -8.95 -22.62
N LEU A 165 -23.85 -8.00 -22.45
CA LEU A 165 -22.46 -8.13 -22.86
C LEU A 165 -21.58 -8.46 -21.66
N LYS A 166 -20.81 -9.54 -21.80
CA LYS A 166 -19.77 -9.96 -20.86
C LYS A 166 -18.41 -9.68 -21.48
N ILE A 167 -17.63 -8.80 -20.87
CA ILE A 167 -16.26 -8.48 -21.27
C ILE A 167 -15.31 -9.07 -20.23
N ILE A 168 -14.27 -9.77 -20.69
CA ILE A 168 -13.18 -10.28 -19.87
C ILE A 168 -11.90 -9.69 -20.46
N GLY A 169 -11.07 -9.09 -19.62
CA GLY A 169 -9.76 -8.56 -19.98
C GLY A 169 -8.99 -8.12 -18.76
#